data_AF-A0A417CJ43-F1
#
_entry.id   AF-A0A417CJ43-F1
#
_cell.length_a   1.000
_cell.length_b   1.000
_cell.length_c   1.000
_cell.angle_alpha   90.00
_cell.angle_beta   90.00
_cell.angle_gamma   90.00
#
_symmetry.space_group_name_H-M   'P 1'
#
loop_
_entity.id
_entity.type
_entity.pdbx_description
1 polymer ?
#
loop_
_entity_poly.entity_id
_entity_poly.type
_entity_poly.pdbx_seq_one_letter_code
_entity_poly.pdbx_strand_id
1 'polypeptide(L)' 'MKDKKFIFTYDKEVREQLITLGYIEVQTPAHFYMFVNNNKMNFAENDIDISKVKFTNIMCV' A
#
# COMPACT_ATOMS: atom_id res chain seq x y z
N MET A 1 -6.31 2.87 -14.21
CA MET A 1 -5.91 2.63 -12.80
C MET A 1 -5.84 3.92 -11.96
N LYS A 2 -6.49 5.02 -12.37
CA LYS A 2 -6.23 6.38 -11.82
C LYS A 2 -6.98 6.75 -10.53
N ASP A 3 -7.87 5.89 -10.02
CA ASP A 3 -8.83 6.32 -8.99
C ASP A 3 -8.88 5.39 -7.78
N LYS A 4 -7.80 4.67 -7.44
CA LYS A 4 -7.75 3.87 -6.22
C LYS A 4 -7.13 4.69 -5.09
N LYS A 5 -7.89 4.99 -4.03
CA LYS A 5 -7.48 5.87 -2.92
C LYS A 5 -6.58 5.19 -1.90
N PHE A 6 -6.59 3.86 -1.84
CA PHE A 6 -5.85 3.08 -0.87
C PHE A 6 -5.10 1.93 -1.51
N ILE A 7 -3.99 1.58 -0.88
CA ILE A 7 -3.20 0.38 -1.12
C ILE A 7 -3.32 -0.48 0.13
N PHE A 8 -3.42 -1.80 0.00
CA PHE A 8 -3.27 -2.69 1.13
C PHE A 8 -2.46 -3.93 0.79
N THR A 9 -1.82 -4.48 1.81
CA THR A 9 -1.03 -5.72 1.74
C THR A 9 -1.15 -6.49 3.05
N TYR A 10 -0.95 -7.80 2.96
CA TYR A 10 -0.82 -8.69 4.12
C TYR A 10 0.66 -9.01 4.42
N ASP A 11 1.55 -8.60 3.52
CA ASP A 11 2.96 -8.93 3.57
C ASP A 11 3.74 -7.85 4.34
N LYS A 12 4.54 -8.29 5.31
CA LYS A 12 5.30 -7.40 6.19
C LYS A 12 6.46 -6.71 5.47
N GLU A 13 7.12 -7.40 4.55
CA GLU A 13 8.23 -6.84 3.76
C GLU A 13 7.73 -5.71 2.86
N VAL A 14 6.61 -5.95 2.17
CA VAL A 14 5.96 -4.93 1.33
C VAL A 14 5.51 -3.73 2.17
N ARG A 15 5.01 -3.96 3.39
CA ARG A 15 4.68 -2.88 4.34
C ARG A 15 5.90 -2.02 4.66
N GLU A 16 7.02 -2.64 5.01
CA GLU A 16 8.26 -1.92 5.35
C GLU A 16 8.78 -1.11 4.16
N GLN A 17 8.77 -1.70 2.95
CA GLN A 17 9.10 -0.98 1.71
C GLN A 17 8.21 0.24 1.49
N LEU A 18 6.89 0.10 1.63
CA LEU A 18 5.94 1.21 1.50
C LEU A 18 6.21 2.34 2.50
N ILE A 19 6.53 2.01 3.76
CA ILE A 19 6.92 2.98 4.79
C ILE A 19 8.21 3.70 4.38
N THR A 20 9.23 2.98 3.92
CA THR A 20 10.50 3.57 3.45
C THR A 20 10.30 4.51 2.26
N LEU A 21 9.35 4.20 1.38
CA LEU A 21 8.98 5.06 0.25
C LEU A 21 8.11 6.27 0.65
N GLY A 22 7.76 6.41 1.94
CA GLY A 22 7.02 7.55 2.45
C GLY A 22 5.50 7.45 2.28
N TYR A 23 4.96 6.25 2.04
CA TYR A 23 3.52 6.03 2.10
C TYR A 23 3.01 6.18 3.54
N ILE A 24 1.84 6.80 3.69
CA ILE A 24 1.21 7.01 4.99
C ILE A 24 0.35 5.78 5.31
N GLU A 25 0.78 5.01 6.31
CA GLU A 25 0.01 3.89 6.87
C GLU A 25 -1.21 4.42 7.62
N VAL A 26 -2.37 3.83 7.34
CA VAL A 26 -3.63 4.06 8.05
C VAL A 26 -3.77 2.96 9.09
N GLN A 27 -4.16 3.33 10.32
CA GLN A 27 -4.40 2.36 11.38
C GLN A 27 -5.55 1.43 10.98
N THR A 28 -5.33 0.12 11.06
CA THR A 28 -6.27 -0.92 10.65
C THR A 28 -6.31 -2.06 11.68
N PRO A 29 -7.35 -2.91 11.68
CA PRO A 29 -7.36 -4.15 12.45
C PRO A 29 -6.17 -5.04 12.05
N ALA A 30 -5.63 -5.79 13.02
CA ALA A 30 -4.29 -6.43 12.99
C ALA A 30 -3.96 -7.39 11.83
N HIS A 31 -4.89 -7.65 10.91
CA HIS A 31 -4.75 -8.68 9.88
C HIS A 31 -4.22 -8.17 8.54
N PHE A 32 -4.09 -6.86 8.31
CA PHE A 32 -3.53 -6.30 7.07
C PHE A 32 -2.97 -4.90 7.31
N TYR A 33 -2.24 -4.39 6.34
CA TYR A 33 -1.66 -3.04 6.36
C TYR A 33 -2.29 -2.24 5.23
N MET A 34 -2.73 -1.01 5.51
CA MET A 34 -3.38 -0.13 4.53
C MET A 34 -2.67 1.22 4.46
N PHE A 35 -2.56 1.77 3.27
CA PHE A 35 -1.82 3.00 2.97
C PHE A 35 -2.64 3.92 2.07
N VAL A 36 -2.48 5.23 2.22
CA VAL A 36 -3.06 6.22 1.30
C VAL A 36 -2.32 6.19 -0.03
N ASN A 37 -3.05 6.01 -1.13
CA ASN A 37 -2.49 6.07 -2.48
C ASN A 37 -2.46 7.52 -2.99
N ASN A 38 -1.49 8.30 -2.48
CA ASN A 38 -1.28 9.71 -2.85
C ASN A 38 -0.38 9.92 -4.09
N ASN A 39 0.03 8.82 -4.72
CA ASN A 39 0.54 8.69 -6.08
C ASN A 39 1.59 9.72 -6.54
N LYS A 40 2.88 9.39 -6.33
CA LYS A 40 3.99 9.89 -7.15
C LYS A 40 5.08 8.86 -7.52
N MET A 41 5.04 7.62 -7.03
CA MET A 41 6.13 6.64 -7.25
C MET A 41 5.72 5.44 -8.11
N ASN A 42 6.63 5.03 -9.00
CA ASN A 42 6.55 3.80 -9.77
C ASN A 42 6.99 2.62 -8.91
N PHE A 43 6.08 1.70 -8.60
CA PHE A 43 6.39 0.44 -7.92
C PHE A 43 7.45 -0.40 -8.66
N ALA A 44 7.47 -0.32 -9.99
CA ALA A 44 8.42 -1.03 -10.84
C ALA A 44 9.88 -0.56 -10.69
N GLU A 45 10.12 0.65 -10.17
CA GLU A 45 11.47 1.18 -9.95
C GLU A 45 12.01 0.83 -8.54
N ASN A 46 11.17 0.29 -7.65
CA ASN A 46 11.48 0.12 -6.22
C ASN A 46 11.42 -1.35 -5.75
N ASP A 47 11.49 -2.32 -6.68
CA ASP A 47 11.49 -3.77 -6.40
C ASP A 47 10.33 -4.25 -5.49
N ILE A 48 9.20 -3.53 -5.49
CA ILE A 48 8.02 -3.98 -4.76
C ILE A 48 7.34 -5.08 -5.55
N ASP A 49 7.11 -6.22 -4.90
CA ASP A 49 6.30 -7.30 -5.47
C ASP A 49 4.82 -6.86 -5.56
N ILE A 50 4.45 -6.34 -6.73
CA ILE A 50 3.09 -5.85 -7.02
C ILE A 50 2.05 -6.98 -6.86
N SER A 51 2.41 -8.26 -6.98
CA SER A 51 1.47 -9.37 -6.81
C SER A 51 0.92 -9.46 -5.37
N LYS A 52 1.67 -8.92 -4.40
CA LYS A 52 1.30 -8.84 -2.98
C LYS A 52 0.61 -7.53 -2.60
N VAL A 53 0.39 -6.63 -3.57
CA VAL A 53 -0.21 -5.32 -3.39
C VAL A 53 -1.61 -5.30 -3.99
N LYS A 54 -2.59 -4.79 -3.24
CA LYS A 54 -3.96 -4.62 -3.72
C LYS A 54 -4.38 -3.16 -3.64
N PHE A 55 -5.10 -2.70 -4.67
CA PHE A 55 -5.59 -1.33 -4.76
C PHE A 55 -7.10 -1.26 -4.55
N THR A 56 -7.56 -0.40 -3.66
CA THR A 56 -8.97 -0.27 -3.29
C THR A 56 -9.41 1.18 -3.10
N ASN A 57 -10.71 1.42 -3.16
CA ASN A 57 -11.36 2.68 -2.75
C ASN A 57 -12.07 2.57 -1.42
N ILE A 58 -12.14 1.36 -0.89
CA ILE A 58 -12.83 1.06 0.36
C ILE A 58 -11.76 1.06 1.45
N MET A 59 -11.95 1.94 2.42
CA MET A 59 -11.22 1.86 3.67
C MET A 59 -11.87 0.75 4.49
N CYS A 60 -11.08 -0.25 4.88
CA CYS A 60 -11.50 -1.27 5.83
C CYS A 60 -10.84 -0.93 7.15
N VAL A 61 -11.64 -0.43 8.10
CA VAL A 61 -11.25 -0.06 9.46
C VAL A 61 -12.05 -0.87 10.46
#